data_AF-A0AA42BNY4-F1
#
_entry.id   AF-A0AA42BNY4-F1
#
_cell.length_a   1.000
_cell.length_b   1.000
_cell.length_c   1.000
_cell.angle_alpha   90.00
_cell.angle_beta   90.00
_cell.angle_gamma   90.00
#
_symmetry.space_group_name_H-M   'P 1'
#
loop_
_entity.id
_entity.type
_entity.pdbx_description
1 polymer ?
#
loop_
_entity_poly.entity_id
_entity_poly.type
_entity_poly.pdbx_seq_one_letter_code
_entity_poly.pdbx_strand_id
1 'polypeptide(L)'
;MRKLLRNEKGLTLIELLAVIVILGIVAAIAIPAIANVIQKSNVNAVKADAMQILNAAKTYVADNGVPASGTISNTDMGDYVSDSKISTYTVTVGADGKTFTISASNVTAGKIQLTFNNASIQNIRDDANYKTTHTISAAQ
;
A
#
# COMPACT_ATOMS: atom_id res chain seq x y z
N MET A 1 -24.24 29.91 -55.14
CA MET A 1 -23.92 28.91 -54.09
C MET A 1 -22.49 28.42 -54.30
N ARG A 2 -21.54 28.76 -53.41
CA ARG A 2 -20.14 28.28 -53.50
C ARG A 2 -20.05 26.87 -52.91
N LYS A 3 -19.66 25.90 -53.72
CA LYS A 3 -19.42 24.51 -53.29
C LYS A 3 -18.04 24.47 -52.62
N LEU A 4 -18.01 24.34 -51.29
CA LEU A 4 -16.79 24.06 -50.54
C LEU A 4 -16.39 22.62 -50.83
N LEU A 5 -15.38 22.41 -51.69
CA LEU A 5 -14.77 21.11 -51.92
C LEU A 5 -14.01 20.73 -50.64
N ARG A 6 -14.60 19.88 -49.80
CA ARG A 6 -13.93 19.25 -48.66
C ARG A 6 -12.82 18.35 -49.21
N ASN A 7 -11.58 18.73 -48.95
CA ASN A 7 -10.41 17.94 -49.28
C ASN A 7 -10.23 16.88 -48.17
N GLU A 8 -10.96 15.77 -48.27
CA GLU A 8 -10.84 14.63 -47.36
C GLU A 8 -9.53 13.88 -47.69
N LYS A 9 -8.40 14.38 -47.19
CA LYS A 9 -7.13 13.63 -47.22
C LYS A 9 -7.26 12.46 -46.23
N GLY A 10 -7.48 11.26 -46.75
CA GLY A 10 -7.49 10.03 -45.94
C GLY A 10 -6.12 9.70 -45.37
N LEU A 11 -6.08 9.16 -44.15
CA LEU A 11 -4.87 8.62 -43.55
C LEU A 11 -4.43 7.36 -44.30
N THR A 12 -3.14 7.20 -44.58
CA THR A 12 -2.65 5.98 -45.23
C THR A 12 -2.52 4.84 -44.21
N LEU A 13 -2.72 3.60 -44.65
CA LEU A 13 -2.55 2.43 -43.77
C LEU A 13 -1.11 2.32 -43.23
N ILE A 14 -0.12 2.76 -44.01
CA ILE A 14 1.29 2.73 -43.61
C ILE A 14 1.60 3.75 -42.51
N GLU A 15 0.94 4.92 -42.52
CA GLU A 15 1.05 5.90 -41.43
C GLU A 15 0.46 5.36 -40.13
N LEU A 16 -0.72 4.72 -40.20
CA LEU A 16 -1.32 4.10 -39.02
C LEU A 16 -0.46 2.95 -38.49
N LEU A 17 0.12 2.15 -39.39
CA LEU A 17 1.01 1.03 -39.05
C LEU A 17 2.27 1.51 -38.32
N ALA A 18 2.92 2.55 -38.81
CA ALA A 18 4.13 3.09 -38.18
C ALA A 18 3.84 3.58 -36.74
N VAL A 19 2.69 4.23 -36.52
CA VAL A 19 2.30 4.74 -35.20
C VAL A 19 2.06 3.61 -34.20
N ILE A 20 1.31 2.57 -34.57
CA ILE A 20 1.04 1.46 -33.64
C ILE A 20 2.30 0.66 -33.30
N VAL A 21 3.27 0.56 -34.21
CA VAL A 21 4.57 -0.08 -33.95
C VAL A 21 5.34 0.72 -32.89
N ILE A 22 5.43 2.04 -33.04
CA ILE A 22 6.10 2.89 -32.06
C ILE A 22 5.38 2.83 -30.71
N LEU A 23 4.05 2.94 -30.68
CA LEU A 23 3.26 2.81 -29.46
C LEU A 23 3.44 1.43 -28.80
N GLY A 24 3.55 0.36 -29.60
CA GLY A 24 3.82 -0.99 -29.12
C GLY A 24 5.17 -1.12 -28.40
N ILE A 25 6.24 -0.54 -28.98
CA ILE A 25 7.58 -0.54 -28.37
C ILE A 25 7.56 0.26 -27.06
N VAL A 26 6.96 1.45 -27.05
CA VAL A 26 6.87 2.28 -25.84
C VAL A 26 6.05 1.58 -24.76
N ALA A 27 4.90 0.99 -25.12
CA ALA A 27 4.04 0.27 -24.18
C ALA A 27 4.74 -0.94 -23.56
N ALA A 28 5.53 -1.69 -24.34
CA ALA A 28 6.27 -2.85 -23.85
C ALA A 28 7.24 -2.52 -22.71
N ILE A 29 7.87 -1.33 -22.74
CA ILE A 29 8.77 -0.86 -21.68
C ILE A 29 7.98 -0.17 -20.55
N ALA A 30 7.01 0.67 -20.90
CA ALA A 30 6.29 1.51 -19.94
C ALA A 30 5.38 0.72 -19.00
N ILE A 31 4.66 -0.28 -19.51
CA ILE A 31 3.69 -1.08 -18.73
C ILE A 31 4.36 -1.77 -17.52
N PRO A 32 5.43 -2.58 -17.68
CA PRO A 32 6.06 -3.23 -16.53
C PRO A 32 6.69 -2.21 -15.56
N ALA A 33 7.27 -1.12 -16.07
CA ALA A 33 7.86 -0.08 -15.23
C ALA A 33 6.80 0.61 -14.35
N ILE A 34 5.68 1.04 -14.93
CA ILE A 34 4.58 1.69 -14.21
C ILE A 34 3.93 0.71 -13.22
N ALA A 35 3.74 -0.56 -13.62
CA ALA A 35 3.19 -1.58 -12.73
C ALA A 35 4.03 -1.76 -11.45
N ASN A 36 5.37 -1.75 -11.57
CA ASN A 36 6.27 -1.83 -10.42
C ASN A 36 6.15 -0.60 -9.51
N VAL A 37 6.03 0.60 -10.08
CA VAL A 37 5.86 1.85 -9.30
C VAL A 37 4.54 1.85 -8.54
N ILE A 38 3.44 1.47 -9.20
CA ILE A 38 2.12 1.35 -8.55
C ILE A 38 2.18 0.32 -7.43
N GLN A 39 2.83 -0.82 -7.66
CA GLN A 39 2.97 -1.87 -6.66
C GLN A 39 3.75 -1.40 -5.42
N LYS A 40 4.85 -0.67 -5.62
CA LYS A 40 5.61 -0.05 -4.53
C LYS A 40 4.77 0.97 -3.76
N SER A 41 3.99 1.80 -4.47
CA SER A 41 3.09 2.78 -3.86
C SER A 41 2.02 2.11 -2.99
N ASN A 42 1.45 0.99 -3.44
CA ASN A 42 0.46 0.24 -2.66
C ASN A 42 1.05 -0.33 -1.37
N VAL A 43 2.25 -0.91 -1.43
CA VAL A 43 2.95 -1.40 -0.22
C VAL A 43 3.22 -0.27 0.75
N ASN A 44 3.69 0.88 0.25
CA ASN A 44 3.96 2.05 1.08
C ASN A 44 2.71 2.61 1.74
N ALA A 45 1.56 2.61 1.06
CA ALA A 45 0.29 3.01 1.64
C ALA A 45 -0.11 2.09 2.80
N VAL A 46 -0.02 0.76 2.62
CA VAL A 46 -0.31 -0.20 3.71
C VAL A 46 0.66 -0.06 4.87
N LYS A 47 1.96 0.20 4.61
CA LYS A 47 2.94 0.50 5.66
C LYS A 47 2.59 1.77 6.43
N ALA A 48 2.12 2.81 5.73
CA ALA A 48 1.66 4.04 6.36
C ALA A 48 0.44 3.77 7.24
N ASP A 49 -0.53 2.98 6.78
CA ASP A 49 -1.69 2.58 7.58
C ASP A 49 -1.28 1.82 8.85
N ALA A 50 -0.34 0.88 8.75
CA ALA A 50 0.18 0.14 9.91
C ALA A 50 0.87 1.08 10.93
N MET A 51 1.62 2.08 10.45
CA MET A 51 2.21 3.10 11.33
C MET A 51 1.16 4.02 11.95
N GLN A 52 0.11 4.37 11.20
CA GLN A 52 -1.02 5.14 11.71
C GLN A 52 -1.73 4.37 12.82
N ILE A 53 -2.00 3.08 12.63
CA ILE A 53 -2.56 2.19 13.66
C ILE A 53 -1.67 2.19 14.91
N LEU A 54 -0.36 2.03 14.77
CA LEU A 54 0.55 2.06 15.93
C LEU A 54 0.52 3.40 16.68
N ASN A 55 0.39 4.52 15.98
CA ASN A 55 0.28 5.84 16.61
C ASN A 55 -1.10 6.06 17.26
N ALA A 56 -2.16 5.55 16.62
CA ALA A 56 -3.50 5.54 17.18
C ALA A 56 -3.55 4.70 18.47
N ALA A 57 -2.87 3.55 18.50
CA ALA A 57 -2.79 2.70 19.68
C ALA A 57 -2.05 3.40 20.84
N LYS A 58 -1.00 4.18 20.54
CA LYS A 58 -0.35 5.04 21.55
C LYS A 58 -1.31 6.08 22.13
N THR A 59 -2.14 6.68 21.28
CA THR A 59 -3.16 7.65 21.71
C THR A 59 -4.22 6.97 22.56
N TYR A 60 -4.73 5.83 22.12
CA TYR A 60 -5.67 5.00 22.89
C TYR A 60 -5.14 4.65 24.28
N VAL A 61 -3.87 4.23 24.39
CA VAL A 61 -3.23 3.93 25.67
C VAL A 61 -3.01 5.17 26.52
N ALA A 62 -2.77 6.32 25.92
CA ALA A 62 -2.67 7.58 26.67
C ALA A 62 -4.02 7.96 27.30
N ASP A 63 -5.13 7.71 26.59
CA ASP A 63 -6.48 8.07 27.04
C ASP A 63 -7.08 7.03 28.01
N ASN A 64 -6.86 5.74 27.76
CA ASN A 64 -7.52 4.63 28.47
C ASN A 64 -6.59 3.80 29.35
N GLY A 65 -5.28 4.06 29.29
CA GLY A 65 -4.27 3.21 29.91
C GLY A 65 -3.96 1.94 29.11
N VAL A 66 -2.97 1.18 29.59
CA VAL A 66 -2.60 -0.10 28.99
C VAL A 66 -3.64 -1.15 29.37
N PRO A 67 -4.26 -1.86 28.40
CA PRO A 67 -5.18 -2.95 28.71
C PRO A 67 -4.51 -4.04 29.53
N ALA A 68 -5.25 -4.70 30.43
CA ALA A 68 -4.72 -5.80 31.24
C ALA A 68 -4.22 -7.00 30.40
N SER A 69 -4.78 -7.18 29.20
CA SER A 69 -4.34 -8.17 28.22
C SER A 69 -3.03 -7.80 27.52
N GLY A 70 -2.54 -6.56 27.69
CA GLY A 70 -1.40 -6.01 26.94
C GLY A 70 -1.65 -5.89 25.44
N THR A 71 -2.89 -6.08 24.98
CA THR A 71 -3.22 -6.16 23.56
C THR A 71 -4.46 -5.32 23.26
N ILE A 72 -4.43 -4.59 22.14
CA ILE A 72 -5.50 -3.74 21.62
C ILE A 72 -5.90 -4.30 20.27
N SER A 73 -7.18 -4.56 20.05
CA SER A 73 -7.71 -5.08 18.80
C SER A 73 -8.35 -3.99 17.95
N ASN A 74 -8.63 -4.30 16.68
CA ASN A 74 -9.31 -3.35 15.79
C ASN A 74 -10.67 -2.86 16.36
N THR A 75 -11.41 -3.70 17.09
CA THR A 75 -12.69 -3.29 17.68
C THR A 75 -12.54 -2.26 18.80
N ASP A 76 -11.40 -2.26 19.50
CA ASP A 76 -11.12 -1.30 20.57
C ASP A 76 -10.69 0.07 19.99
N MET A 77 -10.24 0.08 18.74
CA MET A 77 -9.65 1.24 18.07
C MET A 77 -10.58 1.92 17.05
N GLY A 78 -11.85 1.54 17.00
CA GLY A 78 -12.81 2.00 15.98
C GLY A 78 -12.90 3.53 15.84
N ASP A 79 -12.75 4.27 16.95
CA ASP A 79 -12.80 5.73 16.96
C ASP A 79 -11.43 6.40 16.69
N TYR A 80 -10.34 5.64 16.77
CA TYR A 80 -8.96 6.16 16.64
C TYR A 80 -8.34 5.89 15.27
N VAL A 81 -8.90 4.93 14.50
CA VAL A 81 -8.43 4.57 13.17
C VAL A 81 -9.60 4.56 12.21
N SER A 82 -9.61 5.50 11.27
CA SER A 82 -10.57 5.53 10.17
C SER A 82 -9.88 5.14 8.85
N ASP A 83 -10.59 4.37 8.03
CA ASP A 83 -10.22 4.07 6.62
C ASP A 83 -8.83 3.43 6.42
N SER A 84 -8.54 2.36 7.17
CA SER A 84 -7.32 1.57 6.97
C SER A 84 -7.53 0.44 5.95
N LYS A 85 -6.52 0.17 5.12
CA LYS A 85 -6.48 -1.06 4.29
C LYS A 85 -6.23 -2.33 5.09
N ILE A 86 -5.98 -2.23 6.39
CA ILE A 86 -5.75 -3.33 7.31
C ILE A 86 -7.03 -3.59 8.11
N SER A 87 -7.87 -4.51 7.61
CA SER A 87 -9.19 -4.79 8.22
C SER A 87 -9.11 -5.54 9.55
N THR A 88 -8.06 -6.34 9.76
CA THR A 88 -7.87 -7.13 10.98
C THR A 88 -6.44 -6.99 11.45
N TYR A 89 -6.29 -6.56 12.70
CA TYR A 89 -5.00 -6.39 13.35
C TYR A 89 -5.14 -6.47 14.87
N THR A 90 -4.01 -6.76 15.51
CA THR A 90 -3.81 -6.58 16.94
C THR A 90 -2.56 -5.74 17.17
N VAL A 91 -2.62 -4.84 18.14
CA VAL A 91 -1.46 -4.09 18.62
C VAL A 91 -1.10 -4.61 20.00
N THR A 92 0.12 -5.09 20.16
CA THR A 92 0.67 -5.51 21.45
C THR A 92 1.44 -4.35 22.06
N VAL A 93 1.17 -4.06 23.33
CA VAL A 93 1.91 -3.12 24.15
C VAL A 93 2.91 -3.90 25.00
N GLY A 94 4.19 -3.54 24.93
CA GLY A 94 5.24 -4.15 25.73
C GLY A 94 5.03 -3.91 27.23
N ALA A 95 5.60 -4.77 28.06
CA ALA A 95 5.55 -4.64 29.52
C ALA A 95 6.18 -3.32 30.03
N ASP A 96 6.97 -2.65 29.20
CA ASP A 96 7.55 -1.33 29.44
C ASP A 96 6.54 -0.18 29.26
N GLY A 97 5.35 -0.44 28.72
CA GLY A 97 4.34 0.56 28.36
C GLY A 97 4.75 1.49 27.22
N LYS A 98 5.87 1.21 26.54
CA LYS A 98 6.50 2.10 25.55
C LYS A 98 6.72 1.44 24.21
N THR A 99 6.82 0.12 24.18
CA THR A 99 6.96 -0.66 22.95
C THR A 99 5.58 -0.99 22.40
N PHE A 100 5.36 -0.69 21.11
CA PHE A 100 4.11 -0.98 20.40
C PHE A 100 4.44 -1.76 19.14
N THR A 101 3.81 -2.92 18.98
CA THR A 101 4.01 -3.78 17.82
C THR A 101 2.66 -4.18 17.22
N ILE A 102 2.58 -4.24 15.89
CA ILE A 102 1.37 -4.63 15.17
C ILE A 102 1.51 -6.04 14.61
N SER A 103 0.45 -6.82 14.73
CA SER A 103 0.28 -8.12 14.11
C SER A 103 -0.97 -8.12 13.23
N ALA A 104 -0.78 -8.41 11.95
CA ALA A 104 -1.84 -8.47 10.95
C ALA A 104 -1.43 -9.44 9.83
N SER A 105 -2.35 -10.28 9.38
CA SER A 105 -2.07 -11.32 8.39
C SER A 105 -2.86 -11.10 7.10
N ASN A 106 -2.31 -11.54 5.98
CA ASN A 106 -2.97 -11.49 4.66
C ASN A 106 -3.40 -10.08 4.24
N VAL A 107 -2.60 -9.06 4.58
CA VAL A 107 -2.89 -7.68 4.22
C VAL A 107 -2.57 -7.47 2.75
N THR A 108 -3.57 -7.09 1.96
CA THR A 108 -3.42 -6.93 0.51
C THR A 108 -2.95 -5.53 0.15
N ALA A 109 -1.76 -5.43 -0.44
CA ALA A 109 -1.23 -4.21 -1.05
C ALA A 109 -1.17 -4.40 -2.57
N GLY A 110 -2.23 -4.08 -3.30
CA GLY A 110 -2.28 -4.35 -4.75
C GLY A 110 -2.20 -5.86 -5.04
N LYS A 111 -1.14 -6.32 -5.71
CA LYS A 111 -0.89 -7.74 -5.99
C LYS A 111 -0.01 -8.45 -4.96
N ILE A 112 0.42 -7.74 -3.90
CA ILE A 112 1.32 -8.26 -2.86
C ILE A 112 0.53 -8.54 -1.60
N GLN A 113 0.86 -9.65 -0.92
CA GLN A 113 0.37 -9.94 0.42
C GLN A 113 1.44 -9.65 1.48
N LEU A 114 1.06 -8.89 2.49
CA LEU A 114 1.89 -8.46 3.61
C LEU A 114 1.42 -9.15 4.89
N THR A 115 2.38 -9.59 5.70
CA THR A 115 2.12 -10.02 7.06
C THR A 115 2.95 -9.17 8.01
N PHE A 116 2.31 -8.53 8.96
CA PHE A 116 2.97 -7.90 10.09
C PHE A 116 2.97 -8.93 11.22
N ASN A 117 4.15 -9.28 11.73
CA ASN A 117 4.30 -10.19 12.87
C ASN A 117 5.06 -9.46 13.97
N ASN A 118 4.31 -8.90 14.93
CA ASN A 118 4.86 -8.08 15.99
C ASN A 118 5.82 -7.00 15.46
N ALA A 119 5.44 -6.35 14.35
CA ALA A 119 6.26 -5.33 13.71
C ALA A 119 6.21 -4.01 14.47
N SER A 120 7.35 -3.43 14.81
CA SER A 120 7.42 -2.05 15.31
C SER A 120 7.44 -1.04 14.15
N ILE A 121 7.24 0.24 14.46
CA ILE A 121 7.38 1.33 13.49
C ILE A 121 8.74 1.28 12.78
N GLN A 122 9.82 0.94 13.50
CA GLN A 122 11.15 0.87 12.90
C GLN A 122 11.25 -0.25 11.88
N ASN A 123 10.69 -1.43 12.17
CA ASN A 123 10.70 -2.55 11.22
C ASN A 123 9.91 -2.23 9.97
N ILE A 124 8.79 -1.51 10.11
CA ILE A 124 7.96 -1.09 8.97
C ILE A 124 8.69 -0.05 8.10
N ARG A 125 9.43 0.88 8.73
CA ARG A 125 10.22 1.90 8.02
C ARG A 125 11.43 1.33 7.30
N ASP A 126 12.13 0.39 7.93
CA ASP A 126 13.36 -0.19 7.40
C ASP A 126 13.09 -1.29 6.38
N ASP A 127 11.86 -1.80 6.28
CA ASP A 127 11.51 -2.80 5.29
C ASP A 127 11.59 -2.21 3.87
N ALA A 128 12.63 -2.62 3.15
CA ALA A 128 12.84 -2.33 1.74
C ALA A 128 12.32 -3.45 0.82
N ASN A 129 11.52 -4.39 1.34
CA ASN A 129 11.03 -5.53 0.60
C ASN A 129 9.72 -5.19 -0.12
N TYR A 130 9.65 -5.55 -1.41
CA TYR A 130 8.48 -5.37 -2.25
C TYR A 130 8.18 -6.65 -3.05
N LYS A 131 8.53 -7.82 -2.49
CA LYS A 131 8.24 -9.15 -3.08
C LYS A 131 6.77 -9.53 -2.91
N THR A 132 6.32 -10.46 -3.75
CA THR A 132 4.93 -10.98 -3.86
C THR A 132 4.28 -11.37 -2.54
N THR A 133 5.04 -12.00 -1.63
CA THR A 133 4.64 -12.20 -0.24
C THR A 133 5.84 -11.93 0.65
N HIS A 134 5.67 -11.11 1.70
CA HIS A 134 6.71 -10.95 2.71
C HIS A 134 6.14 -10.59 4.09
N THR A 135 6.88 -11.02 5.11
CA THR A 135 6.57 -10.73 6.51
C THR A 135 7.50 -9.64 7.01
N ILE A 136 6.93 -8.62 7.65
CA ILE A 136 7.64 -7.59 8.40
C ILE A 136 7.53 -7.99 9.87
N SER A 137 8.65 -8.15 10.54
CA SER A 137 8.70 -8.59 11.94
C SER A 137 9.73 -7.81 12.73
N ALA A 138 9.58 -7.80 14.05
CA ALA A 138 10.66 -7.38 14.94
C ALA A 138 11.95 -8.14 14.59
N ALA A 139 13.08 -7.44 14.58
CA ALA A 139 14.37 -8.09 14.63
C ALA A 139 14.40 -8.87 15.96
N GLN A 140 14.68 -10.17 15.89
CA GLN A 140 14.90 -10.97 17.10
C GLN A 140 16.06 -10.42 17.92
#